data_AF-A0A0F3ILR2-F1
#
_entry.id   AF-A0A0F3ILR2-F1
#
_cell.length_a   1.000
_cell.length_b   1.000
_cell.length_c   1.000
_cell.angle_alpha   90.00
_cell.angle_beta   90.00
_cell.angle_gamma   90.00
#
_symmetry.space_group_name_H-M   'P 1'
#
loop_
_entity.id
_entity.type
_entity.pdbx_description
1 polymer ?
#
loop_
_entity_poly.entity_id
_entity_poly.type
_entity_poly.pdbx_seq_one_letter_code
_entity_poly.pdbx_strand_id
1 'polypeptide(L)'
;KALIEAAYDAGATGWQTLVNVIIPLSKPGIVIGSIFVITIVMGDFITIGVMGGQQIASAGKIIETRLNALQFPAAAANAVILLGVTLLIIAALSKLVDVRKEL
;
A
#
# COMPACT_ATOMS: atom_id res chain seq x y z
N LYS A 1 -23.72 0.20 14.61
CA LYS A 1 -24.70 -0.71 15.25
C LYS A 1 -26.06 -0.61 14.56
N ALA A 2 -26.66 0.58 14.48
CA ALA A 2 -27.93 0.78 13.76
C ALA A 2 -27.98 0.19 12.33
N LEU A 3 -26.91 0.32 11.52
CA LEU A 3 -26.87 -0.24 10.16
C LEU A 3 -26.83 -1.78 10.10
N ILE A 4 -26.29 -2.42 11.14
CA ILE A 4 -26.22 -3.88 11.24
C ILE A 4 -27.56 -4.41 11.73
N GLU A 5 -28.12 -3.76 12.76
CA GLU A 5 -29.46 -4.07 13.30
C GLU A 5 -30.53 -3.90 12.21
N ALA A 6 -30.50 -2.81 11.44
CA ALA A 6 -31.40 -2.59 10.32
C ALA A 6 -31.28 -3.64 9.20
N ALA A 7 -30.08 -4.18 8.96
CA ALA A 7 -29.88 -5.25 7.97
C ALA A 7 -30.50 -6.57 8.45
N TYR A 8 -30.39 -6.88 9.75
CA TYR A 8 -31.06 -8.03 10.36
C TYR A 8 -32.58 -7.86 10.38
N ASP A 9 -33.09 -6.65 10.68
CA ASP A 9 -34.52 -6.34 10.63
C ASP A 9 -35.08 -6.46 9.20
N ALA A 10 -34.27 -6.19 8.18
CA ALA A 10 -34.61 -6.41 6.78
C ALA A 10 -34.52 -7.89 6.32
N GLY A 11 -34.18 -8.82 7.22
CA GLY A 11 -34.07 -10.25 6.92
C GLY A 11 -32.75 -10.68 6.27
N ALA A 12 -31.71 -9.84 6.31
CA ALA A 12 -30.41 -10.19 5.73
C ALA A 12 -29.71 -11.27 6.57
N THR A 13 -29.18 -12.28 5.87
CA THR A 13 -28.30 -13.29 6.48
C THR A 13 -26.94 -12.69 6.85
N GLY A 14 -26.23 -13.28 7.82
CA GLY A 14 -24.93 -12.75 8.27
C GLY A 14 -23.90 -12.54 7.14
N TRP A 15 -23.95 -13.37 6.09
CA TRP A 15 -23.11 -13.20 4.90
C TRP A 15 -23.50 -11.98 4.06
N GLN A 16 -24.81 -11.73 3.91
CA GLN A 16 -25.31 -10.53 3.21
C GLN A 16 -24.97 -9.26 4.00
N THR A 17 -25.06 -9.27 5.32
CA THR A 17 -24.67 -8.13 6.16
C THR A 17 -23.16 -7.84 6.04
N LEU A 18 -22.33 -8.89 6.00
CA LEU A 18 -20.88 -8.72 5.77
C LEU A 18 -20.60 -8.04 4.43
N VAL A 19 -21.14 -8.57 3.34
CA VAL A 19 -20.80 -8.11 1.99
C VAL A 19 -21.46 -6.78 1.63
N ASN A 20 -22.70 -6.55 2.06
CA ASN A 20 -23.48 -5.37 1.66
C ASN A 20 -23.38 -4.21 2.65
N VAL A 21 -22.96 -4.45 3.90
CA VAL A 21 -22.87 -3.39 4.92
C VAL A 21 -21.43 -3.23 5.40
N ILE A 22 -20.80 -4.30 5.91
CA ILE A 22 -19.48 -4.20 6.55
C ILE A 22 -18.38 -3.89 5.53
N ILE A 23 -18.31 -4.62 4.42
CA ILE A 23 -17.31 -4.41 3.38
C ILE A 23 -17.38 -2.98 2.82
N PRO A 24 -18.53 -2.47 2.34
CA PRO A 24 -18.60 -1.11 1.79
C PRO A 24 -18.28 -0.04 2.83
N LEU A 25 -18.74 -0.17 4.08
CA LEU A 25 -18.40 0.78 5.15
C LEU A 25 -16.91 0.73 5.54
N SER A 26 -16.25 -0.41 5.36
CA SER A 26 -14.82 -0.60 5.67
C SER A 26 -13.90 -0.26 4.50
N LYS A 27 -14.44 -0.05 3.28
CA LYS A 27 -13.66 0.34 2.09
C LYS A 27 -12.67 1.48 2.35
N PRO A 28 -13.05 2.62 2.95
CA PRO A 28 -12.08 3.69 3.21
C PRO A 28 -10.93 3.25 4.13
N GLY A 29 -11.23 2.41 5.13
CA GLY A 29 -10.23 1.86 6.04
C GLY A 29 -9.27 0.87 5.35
N ILE A 30 -9.78 -0.01 4.50
CA ILE A 30 -8.97 -0.95 3.72
C ILE A 30 -7.98 -0.21 2.82
N VAL A 31 -8.42 0.91 2.26
CA VAL A 31 -7.60 1.71 1.33
C VAL A 31 -6.45 2.40 2.07
N ILE A 32 -6.75 3.04 3.21
CA ILE A 32 -5.72 3.63 4.06
C ILE A 32 -4.70 2.55 4.49
N GLY A 33 -5.20 1.38 4.94
CA GLY A 33 -4.33 0.25 5.29
C GLY A 33 -3.46 -0.22 4.12
N SER A 34 -4.02 -0.29 2.91
CA SER A 34 -3.28 -0.68 1.71
C SER A 34 -2.17 0.31 1.35
N ILE A 35 -2.41 1.62 1.52
CA ILE A 35 -1.39 2.67 1.30
C ILE A 35 -0.21 2.49 2.26
N PHE A 36 -0.47 2.22 3.54
CA PHE A 36 0.57 1.97 4.52
C PHE A 36 1.41 0.73 4.16
N VAL A 37 0.76 -0.37 3.80
CA VAL A 37 1.45 -1.61 3.40
C VAL A 37 2.36 -1.36 2.19
N ILE A 38 1.85 -0.69 1.15
CA ILE A 38 2.63 -0.37 -0.06
C ILE A 38 3.85 0.48 0.27
N THR A 39 3.68 1.48 1.15
CA THR A 39 4.76 2.36 1.57
C THR A 39 5.87 1.58 2.28
N ILE A 40 5.50 0.66 3.19
CA ILE A 40 6.46 -0.16 3.93
C ILE A 40 7.19 -1.13 2.99
N VAL A 41 6.44 -1.86 2.15
CA VAL A 41 7.00 -2.89 1.26
C VAL A 41 7.94 -2.29 0.22
N MET A 42 7.67 -1.09 -0.29
CA MET A 42 8.56 -0.44 -1.27
C MET A 42 9.95 -0.13 -0.69
N GLY A 43 10.03 0.07 0.63
CA GLY A 43 11.29 0.23 1.37
C GLY A 43 11.95 -1.08 1.80
N ASP A 44 11.30 -2.23 1.64
CA ASP A 44 11.79 -3.51 2.16
C ASP A 44 12.72 -4.23 1.17
N PHE A 45 13.90 -3.66 0.95
CA PHE A 45 14.93 -4.28 0.12
C PHE A 45 15.77 -5.31 0.88
N ILE A 46 15.77 -5.25 2.22
CA ILE A 46 16.56 -6.14 3.07
C ILE A 46 15.97 -7.56 3.03
N THR A 47 14.65 -7.71 3.21
CA THR A 47 14.00 -9.02 3.18
C THR A 47 14.17 -9.70 1.82
N ILE A 48 14.00 -8.95 0.73
CA ILE A 48 14.20 -9.45 -0.64
C ILE A 48 15.65 -9.89 -0.85
N GLY A 49 16.62 -9.10 -0.38
CA GLY A 49 18.03 -9.43 -0.49
C GLY A 49 18.41 -10.69 0.29
N VAL A 50 17.86 -10.88 1.48
CA VAL A 50 18.11 -12.05 2.33
C VAL A 50 17.49 -13.31 1.73
N MET A 51 16.23 -13.25 1.29
CA MET A 51 15.53 -14.40 0.71
C MET A 51 16.04 -14.76 -0.69
N GLY A 52 16.42 -13.76 -1.50
CA GLY A 52 16.90 -13.92 -2.87
C GLY A 52 18.40 -14.16 -3.01
N GLY A 53 19.13 -14.34 -1.90
CA GLY A 53 20.58 -14.54 -1.91
C GLY A 53 21.35 -13.40 -2.58
N GLN A 54 20.89 -12.15 -2.44
CA GLN A 54 21.43 -10.93 -3.08
C GLN A 54 21.40 -10.91 -4.61
N GLN A 55 20.83 -11.93 -5.27
CA GLN A 55 20.73 -12.00 -6.73
C GLN A 55 19.52 -11.25 -7.29
N ILE A 56 18.53 -10.98 -6.43
CA ILE A 56 17.32 -10.24 -6.82
C ILE A 56 17.59 -8.74 -6.69
N ALA A 57 17.61 -8.05 -7.82
CA ALA A 57 17.70 -6.60 -7.86
C ALA A 57 16.37 -5.98 -7.42
N SER A 58 16.34 -5.40 -6.22
CA SER A 58 15.26 -4.53 -5.76
C SER A 58 15.69 -3.06 -5.86
N ALA A 59 14.72 -2.14 -5.88
CA ALA A 59 15.02 -0.71 -5.99
C ALA A 59 15.94 -0.21 -4.87
N GLY A 60 15.72 -0.67 -3.63
CA GLY A 60 16.60 -0.37 -2.51
C GLY A 60 17.97 -1.06 -2.61
N LYS A 61 18.05 -2.27 -3.18
CA LYS A 61 19.35 -2.94 -3.39
C LYS A 61 20.23 -2.20 -4.39
N ILE A 62 19.66 -1.67 -5.46
CA ILE A 62 20.41 -0.86 -6.43
C ILE A 62 21.00 0.38 -5.75
N ILE A 63 20.22 1.06 -4.90
CA ILE A 63 20.68 2.22 -4.15
C ILE A 63 21.83 1.82 -3.20
N GLU A 64 21.68 0.71 -2.48
CA GLU A 64 22.69 0.17 -1.57
C GLU A 64 24.00 -0.17 -2.30
N THR A 65 23.93 -0.83 -3.46
CA THR A 65 25.12 -1.16 -4.26
C THR A 65 25.84 0.10 -4.74
N ARG A 66 25.11 1.15 -5.14
CA ARG A 66 25.70 2.43 -5.57
C ARG A 66 26.34 3.19 -4.39
N LEU A 67 25.73 3.11 -3.21
CA LEU A 67 26.29 3.62 -1.96
C LEU A 67 27.62 2.93 -1.62
N ASN A 68 27.65 1.60 -1.68
CA ASN A 68 28.87 0.82 -1.44
C ASN A 68 29.99 1.12 -2.45
N ALA A 69 29.63 1.47 -3.70
CA ALA A 69 30.57 1.91 -4.73
C ALA A 69 31.04 3.38 -4.57
N LEU A 70 30.71 4.05 -3.46
CA LEU A 70 30.99 5.48 -3.20
C LEU A 70 30.36 6.43 -4.24
N GLN A 71 29.36 5.97 -5.00
CA GLN A 71 28.63 6.76 -6.00
C GLN A 71 27.40 7.44 -5.37
N PHE A 72 27.64 8.30 -4.37
CA PHE A 72 26.57 9.01 -3.66
C PHE A 72 25.60 9.80 -4.57
N PRO A 73 26.06 10.52 -5.62
CA PRO A 73 25.16 11.24 -6.51
C PRO A 73 24.18 10.31 -7.25
N ALA A 74 24.67 9.16 -7.72
CA ALA A 74 23.84 8.18 -8.42
C ALA A 74 22.88 7.47 -7.45
N ALA A 75 23.33 7.18 -6.22
CA ALA A 75 22.46 6.62 -5.19
C ALA A 75 21.32 7.58 -4.82
N ALA A 76 21.61 8.86 -4.66
CA ALA A 76 20.61 9.90 -4.38
C ALA A 76 19.57 10.04 -5.51
N ALA A 77 20.02 10.04 -6.77
CA ALA A 77 19.11 10.10 -7.92
C ALA A 77 18.12 8.92 -7.93
N ASN A 78 18.61 7.70 -7.70
CA ASN A 78 17.76 6.51 -7.62
C ASN A 78 16.80 6.55 -6.43
N ALA A 79 17.23 7.07 -5.27
CA ALA A 79 16.37 7.25 -4.11
C ALA A 79 15.22 8.24 -4.37
N VAL A 80 15.50 9.35 -5.05
CA VAL A 80 14.47 10.34 -5.44
C VAL A 80 13.49 9.75 -6.45
N ILE A 81 13.97 8.96 -7.42
CA ILE A 81 13.10 8.25 -8.37
C ILE A 81 12.19 7.26 -7.64
N LEU A 82 12.75 6.45 -6.73
CA LEU A 82 11.97 5.51 -5.93
C LEU A 82 10.89 6.21 -5.09
N LEU A 83 11.25 7.31 -4.44
CA LEU A 83 10.32 8.15 -3.69
C LEU A 83 9.22 8.70 -4.61
N GLY A 84 9.57 9.22 -5.79
CA GLY A 84 8.63 9.73 -6.78
C GLY A 84 7.64 8.65 -7.25
N VAL A 85 8.12 7.44 -7.56
CA VAL A 85 7.27 6.30 -7.94
C VAL A 85 6.34 5.89 -6.80
N THR A 86 6.85 5.85 -5.56
CA THR A 86 6.04 5.52 -4.38
C THR A 86 4.91 6.54 -4.19
N LEU A 87 5.23 7.84 -4.26
CA LEU A 87 4.22 8.90 -4.19
C LEU A 87 3.21 8.83 -5.33
N LEU A 88 3.64 8.49 -6.54
CA LEU A 88 2.76 8.35 -7.70
C LEU A 88 1.78 7.19 -7.49
N ILE A 89 2.24 6.05 -6.96
CA ILE A 89 1.37 4.91 -6.62
C ILE A 89 0.35 5.30 -5.54
N ILE A 90 0.80 5.99 -4.49
CA ILE A 90 -0.09 6.46 -3.41
C ILE A 90 -1.12 7.45 -3.97
N ALA A 91 -0.70 8.40 -4.82
CA ALA A 91 -1.58 9.37 -5.46
C ALA A 91 -2.57 8.72 -6.45
N ALA A 92 -2.16 7.66 -7.15
CA ALA A 92 -3.02 6.90 -8.02
C ALA A 92 -4.09 6.14 -7.21
N LEU A 93 -3.70 5.49 -6.11
CA LEU A 93 -4.63 4.79 -5.23
C LEU A 93 -5.61 5.74 -4.53
N SER A 94 -5.13 6.89 -4.05
CA SER A 94 -5.99 7.90 -3.42
C SER A 94 -6.91 8.63 -4.41
N LYS A 95 -6.67 8.50 -5.72
CA LYS A 95 -7.55 9.01 -6.78
C LYS A 95 -8.51 7.96 -7.31
N LEU A 96 -8.07 6.70 -7.43
CA LEU A 96 -8.92 5.56 -7.84
C LEU A 96 -9.95 5.22 -6.77
N VAL A 97 -9.52 5.26 -5.53
CA VAL A 97 -10.40 5.23 -4.38
C VAL A 97 -10.71 6.69 -4.13
N ASP A 98 -11.91 7.12 -4.48
CA ASP A 98 -12.39 8.49 -4.32
C ASP A 98 -12.54 8.80 -2.80
N VAL A 99 -11.43 8.85 -2.05
CA VAL A 99 -11.38 9.07 -0.59
C VAL A 99 -12.13 10.35 -0.21
N ARG A 100 -12.22 11.30 -1.15
CA ARG A 100 -12.92 12.57 -0.99
C ARG A 100 -14.43 12.51 -1.18
N LYS A 101 -14.98 11.41 -1.71
CA LYS A 101 -16.44 11.21 -1.85
C LYS A 101 -17.06 10.50 -0.64
N GLU A 102 -16.24 9.85 0.18
CA GLU A 102 -16.66 9.08 1.36
C GLU A 102 -16.31 9.76 2.70
N LEU A 103 -15.65 10.93 2.67
CA LEU A 103 -15.44 11.84 3.80
C LEU A 103 -16.46 12.99 3.75
#